data_AF-W7EKS8-F1
#
_entry.id   AF-W7EKS8-F1
#
_cell.length_a   1.000
_cell.length_b   1.000
_cell.length_c   1.000
_cell.angle_alpha   90.00
_cell.angle_beta   90.00
_cell.angle_gamma   90.00
#
_symmetry.space_group_name_H-M   'P 1'
#
loop_
_entity.id
_entity.type
_entity.pdbx_description
1 polymer ?
#
loop_
_entity_poly.entity_id
_entity_poly.type
_entity_poly.pdbx_seq_one_letter_code
_entity_poly.pdbx_strand_id
1 'polypeptide(L)'
;MAEGLAAVGVVASIAQLVDFSAKVLLRLKEFHSLAEELPISLRHVSSELPVLSTTLENICQNLKVNPADSKLEAALLLVVSGCHEQIAQLDAIIVKTLPTADDKWLSKSRKAIGSLQREEKVENTTKILRNYIATLTFYHTVTSSAMQPLQGKCLIRGACNSD
;
A
#
# COMPACT_ATOMS: atom_id res chain seq x y z
N MET A 1 -10.65 -7.56 -27.58
CA MET A 1 -11.67 -8.01 -26.59
C MET A 1 -11.02 -8.60 -25.32
N ALA A 2 -9.73 -8.94 -25.34
CA ALA A 2 -8.99 -9.35 -24.15
C ALA A 2 -8.50 -8.15 -23.30
N GLU A 3 -8.30 -6.98 -23.92
CA GLU A 3 -7.78 -5.80 -23.22
C GLU A 3 -8.73 -5.27 -22.13
N GLY A 4 -10.06 -5.39 -22.33
CA GLY A 4 -11.05 -4.97 -21.34
C GLY A 4 -11.22 -5.93 -20.16
N LEU A 5 -10.90 -7.21 -20.32
CA LEU A 5 -10.99 -8.23 -19.27
C LEU A 5 -9.73 -8.27 -18.40
N ALA A 6 -8.56 -7.96 -18.97
CA ALA A 6 -7.29 -7.98 -18.26
C ALA A 6 -7.17 -6.80 -17.26
N ALA A 7 -7.63 -5.60 -17.65
CA ALA A 7 -7.67 -4.44 -16.76
C ALA A 7 -8.58 -4.66 -15.53
N VAL A 8 -9.65 -5.45 -15.68
CA VAL A 8 -10.55 -5.83 -14.58
C VAL A 8 -9.82 -6.73 -13.56
N GLY A 9 -8.92 -7.60 -14.01
CA GLY A 9 -8.16 -8.50 -13.13
C GLY A 9 -7.25 -7.73 -12.17
N VAL A 10 -6.44 -6.79 -12.69
CA VAL A 10 -5.53 -5.98 -11.86
C VAL A 10 -6.31 -5.11 -10.88
N VAL A 11 -7.37 -4.45 -11.34
CA VAL A 11 -8.25 -3.62 -10.49
C VAL A 11 -8.86 -4.45 -9.36
N ALA A 12 -9.31 -5.67 -9.65
CA ALA A 12 -9.86 -6.57 -8.64
C ALA A 12 -8.80 -6.98 -7.60
N SER A 13 -7.60 -7.37 -8.04
CA SER A 13 -6.51 -7.74 -7.12
C SER A 13 -6.07 -6.58 -6.22
N ILE A 14 -5.99 -5.37 -6.77
CA ILE A 14 -5.69 -4.17 -5.98
C ILE A 14 -6.80 -3.91 -4.95
N ALA A 15 -8.07 -3.98 -5.35
CA ALA A 15 -9.20 -3.79 -4.43
C ALA A 15 -9.21 -4.82 -3.28
N GLN A 16 -8.89 -6.08 -3.58
CA GLN A 16 -8.74 -7.14 -2.56
C GLN A 16 -7.62 -6.82 -1.57
N LEU A 17 -6.48 -6.33 -2.06
CA LEU A 17 -5.36 -5.95 -1.20
C LEU A 17 -5.70 -4.75 -0.29
N VAL A 18 -6.45 -3.78 -0.80
CA VAL A 18 -6.93 -2.63 -0.02
C VAL A 18 -7.87 -3.09 1.09
N ASP A 19 -8.86 -3.94 0.78
CA ASP A 19 -9.78 -4.50 1.78
C ASP A 19 -9.03 -5.33 2.84
N PHE A 20 -8.06 -6.14 2.41
CA PHE A 20 -7.22 -6.90 3.33
C PHE A 20 -6.40 -5.97 4.25
N SER A 21 -5.79 -4.92 3.70
CA SER A 21 -5.04 -3.92 4.47
C SER A 21 -5.91 -3.22 5.52
N ALA A 22 -7.16 -2.91 5.17
CA ALA A 22 -8.13 -2.32 6.10
C ALA A 22 -8.46 -3.27 7.27
N LYS A 23 -8.62 -4.58 7.00
CA LYS A 23 -8.84 -5.59 8.05
C LYS A 23 -7.66 -5.69 9.01
N VAL A 24 -6.44 -5.68 8.49
CA VAL A 24 -5.22 -5.71 9.33
C VAL A 24 -5.12 -4.44 10.18
N LEU A 25 -5.47 -3.28 9.62
CA LEU A 25 -5.50 -2.03 10.36
C LEU A 25 -6.54 -2.04 11.50
N LEU A 26 -7.71 -2.66 11.27
CA LEU A 26 -8.72 -2.84 12.32
C LEU A 26 -8.19 -3.73 13.46
N ARG A 27 -7.50 -4.83 13.13
CA ARG A 27 -6.86 -5.69 14.14
C ARG A 27 -5.77 -4.98 14.93
N LEU A 28 -4.99 -4.11 14.29
CA LEU A 28 -4.00 -3.27 14.98
C LEU A 28 -4.67 -2.30 15.96
N LYS A 29 -5.81 -1.73 15.59
CA LYS A 29 -6.59 -0.86 16.49
C LYS A 29 -7.17 -1.65 17.67
N GLU A 30 -7.69 -2.84 17.42
CA GLU A 30 -8.17 -3.75 18.47
C GLU A 30 -7.02 -4.11 19.43
N PHE A 31 -5.86 -4.48 18.89
CA PHE A 31 -4.66 -4.73 19.68
C PHE A 31 -4.30 -3.53 20.55
N HIS A 32 -4.29 -2.32 19.98
CA HIS A 32 -4.01 -1.11 20.75
C HIS A 32 -5.07 -0.80 21.81
N SER A 33 -6.35 -1.13 21.58
CA SER A 33 -7.39 -0.92 22.59
C SER A 33 -7.23 -1.85 23.80
N LEU A 34 -6.64 -3.03 23.59
CA LEU A 34 -6.47 -4.05 24.63
C LEU A 34 -5.07 -4.01 25.26
N ALA A 35 -4.08 -3.47 24.55
CA ALA A 35 -2.71 -3.29 25.02
C ALA A 35 -2.49 -1.85 25.48
N GLU A 36 -1.85 -1.67 26.64
CA GLU A 36 -1.52 -0.35 27.20
C GLU A 36 -0.72 0.53 26.23
N GLU A 37 0.14 -0.08 25.41
CA GLU A 37 0.90 0.61 24.36
C GLU A 37 1.16 -0.30 23.15
N LEU A 38 1.12 0.26 21.94
CA LEU A 38 1.45 -0.43 20.71
C LEU A 38 2.99 -0.48 20.52
N PRO A 39 3.59 -1.65 20.27
CA PRO A 39 5.00 -1.76 19.86
C PRO A 39 5.37 -0.75 18.78
N ILE A 40 6.54 -0.11 18.89
CA ILE A 40 7.05 0.88 17.92
C ILE A 40 7.05 0.30 16.49
N SER A 41 7.43 -0.97 16.36
CA SER A 41 7.43 -1.68 15.08
C SER A 41 6.04 -1.76 14.46
N LEU A 42 5.01 -2.11 15.24
CA LEU A 42 3.61 -2.11 14.79
C LEU A 42 3.07 -0.69 14.55
N ARG A 43 3.52 0.30 15.32
CA ARG A 43 3.15 1.71 15.14
C ARG A 43 3.61 2.24 13.79
N HIS A 44 4.84 1.93 13.38
CA HIS A 44 5.33 2.29 12.05
C HIS A 44 4.46 1.65 10.97
N VAL A 45 4.22 0.34 11.03
CA VAL A 45 3.40 -0.32 10.01
C VAL A 45 1.97 0.22 9.96
N SER A 46 1.38 0.55 11.12
CA SER A 46 0.05 1.17 11.18
C SER A 46 -0.02 2.52 10.48
N SER A 47 1.09 3.25 10.34
CA SER A 47 1.15 4.50 9.59
C SER A 47 1.41 4.30 8.09
N GLU A 48 2.10 3.22 7.71
CA GLU A 48 2.42 2.93 6.31
C GLU A 48 1.25 2.26 5.56
N LEU A 49 0.49 1.37 6.21
CA LEU A 49 -0.63 0.66 5.59
C LEU A 49 -1.69 1.59 4.97
N PRO A 50 -2.12 2.69 5.62
CA PRO A 50 -3.03 3.66 5.00
C PRO A 50 -2.44 4.34 3.76
N VAL A 51 -1.14 4.65 3.78
CA VAL A 51 -0.44 5.27 2.65
C VAL A 51 -0.37 4.31 1.47
N LEU A 52 -0.02 3.04 1.72
CA LEU A 52 -0.06 1.99 0.72
C LEU A 52 -1.46 1.82 0.12
N SER A 53 -2.48 1.75 0.97
CA SER A 53 -3.88 1.59 0.54
C SER A 53 -4.33 2.75 -0.36
N THR A 54 -4.03 3.99 0.04
CA THR A 54 -4.35 5.20 -0.75
C THR A 54 -3.62 5.19 -2.11
N THR A 55 -2.35 4.78 -2.12
CA THR A 55 -1.55 4.70 -3.35
C THR A 55 -2.14 3.66 -4.32
N LEU A 56 -2.51 2.49 -3.79
CA LEU A 56 -3.15 1.42 -4.54
C LEU A 56 -4.52 1.84 -5.09
N GLU A 57 -5.35 2.52 -4.29
CA GLU A 57 -6.63 3.08 -4.74
C GLU A 57 -6.46 4.07 -5.90
N ASN A 58 -5.47 4.97 -5.82
CA ASN A 58 -5.18 5.92 -6.89
C ASN A 58 -4.79 5.22 -8.19
N ILE A 59 -3.95 4.18 -8.12
CA ILE A 59 -3.59 3.36 -9.28
C ILE A 59 -4.85 2.69 -9.87
N CYS A 60 -5.71 2.15 -9.01
CA CYS A 60 -6.98 1.56 -9.41
C CYS A 60 -7.88 2.54 -10.18
N GLN A 61 -8.00 3.79 -9.71
CA GLN A 61 -8.78 4.81 -10.43
C GLN A 61 -8.13 5.19 -11.76
N ASN A 62 -6.80 5.27 -11.82
CA ASN A 62 -6.09 5.54 -13.06
C ASN A 62 -6.32 4.43 -14.10
N LEU A 63 -6.20 3.16 -13.70
CA LEU A 63 -6.39 2.00 -14.59
C LEU A 63 -7.81 1.89 -15.16
N LYS A 64 -8.83 2.36 -14.41
CA LYS A 64 -10.22 2.40 -14.91
C LYS A 64 -10.41 3.41 -16.04
N VAL A 65 -9.65 4.51 -16.03
CA VAL A 65 -9.73 5.57 -17.05
C VAL A 65 -8.75 5.29 -18.19
N ASN A 66 -7.56 4.80 -17.85
CA ASN A 66 -6.47 4.49 -18.77
C ASN A 66 -6.01 3.04 -18.54
N PRO A 67 -6.60 2.07 -19.25
CA PRO A 67 -6.21 0.67 -19.12
C PRO A 67 -4.71 0.49 -19.38
N ALA A 68 -4.06 -0.32 -18.54
CA ALA A 68 -2.67 -0.68 -18.70
C ALA A 68 -2.46 -1.59 -19.92
N ASP A 69 -1.25 -1.58 -20.49
CA ASP A 69 -0.84 -2.64 -21.41
C ASP A 69 -0.57 -3.95 -20.65
N SER A 70 -0.58 -5.08 -21.37
CA SER A 70 -0.45 -6.41 -20.77
C SER A 70 0.86 -6.64 -20.01
N LYS A 71 1.95 -5.97 -20.40
CA LYS A 71 3.25 -6.10 -19.71
C LYS A 71 3.21 -5.36 -18.37
N LEU A 72 2.62 -4.18 -18.37
CA LEU A 72 2.41 -3.38 -17.19
C LEU A 72 1.45 -4.05 -16.21
N GLU A 73 0.35 -4.62 -16.69
CA GLU A 73 -0.60 -5.38 -15.87
C GLU A 73 0.09 -6.53 -15.14
N ALA A 74 0.91 -7.31 -15.84
CA ALA A 74 1.66 -8.41 -15.25
C ALA A 74 2.65 -7.92 -14.16
N ALA A 75 3.34 -6.81 -14.41
CA ALA A 75 4.25 -6.22 -13.42
C ALA A 75 3.48 -5.73 -12.17
N LEU A 76 2.33 -5.09 -12.35
CA LEU A 76 1.48 -4.63 -11.25
C LEU A 76 0.96 -5.81 -10.42
N LEU A 77 0.53 -6.90 -11.04
CA LEU A 77 0.09 -8.10 -10.33
C LEU A 77 1.19 -8.68 -9.44
N LEU A 78 2.43 -8.72 -9.91
CA LEU A 78 3.57 -9.19 -9.11
C LEU A 78 3.81 -8.29 -7.89
N VAL A 79 3.73 -6.97 -8.07
CA VAL A 79 3.90 -6.01 -6.96
C VAL A 79 2.75 -6.14 -5.95
N VAL A 80 1.51 -6.24 -6.41
CA VAL A 80 0.32 -6.44 -5.57
C VAL A 80 0.41 -7.74 -4.79
N SER A 81 0.85 -8.83 -5.43
CA SER A 81 1.06 -10.12 -4.76
C SER A 81 2.13 -10.02 -3.68
N GLY A 82 3.26 -9.37 -3.95
CA GLY A 82 4.31 -9.16 -2.96
C GLY A 82 3.85 -8.30 -1.77
N CYS A 83 3.06 -7.26 -2.03
CA CYS A 83 2.43 -6.47 -0.97
C CYS A 83 1.49 -7.33 -0.11
N HIS A 84 0.65 -8.14 -0.74
CA HIS A 84 -0.28 -9.03 -0.03
C HIS A 84 0.46 -10.00 0.90
N GLU A 85 1.53 -10.64 0.42
CA GLU A 85 2.32 -11.57 1.23
C GLU A 85 2.93 -10.90 2.46
N GLN A 86 3.49 -9.70 2.30
CA GLN A 86 4.07 -8.95 3.40
C GLN A 86 3.02 -8.52 4.44
N ILE A 87 1.84 -8.07 3.99
CA ILE A 87 0.74 -7.69 4.89
C ILE A 87 0.16 -8.93 5.58
N ALA A 88 0.14 -10.09 4.92
CA ALA A 88 -0.33 -11.34 5.51
C ALA A 88 0.63 -11.87 6.59
N GLN A 89 1.94 -11.73 6.39
CA GLN A 89 2.93 -12.04 7.43
C GLN A 89 2.72 -11.16 8.66
N LEU A 90 2.44 -9.87 8.47
CA LEU A 90 2.11 -8.97 9.57
C LEU A 90 0.81 -9.38 10.27
N ASP A 91 -0.26 -9.68 9.53
CA ASP A 91 -1.54 -10.14 10.09
C ASP A 91 -1.34 -11.38 10.98
N ALA A 92 -0.56 -12.35 10.51
CA ALA A 92 -0.24 -13.56 11.28
C ALA A 92 0.52 -13.25 12.59
N ILE A 93 1.39 -12.24 12.59
CA ILE A 93 2.08 -11.76 13.79
C ILE A 93 1.07 -11.11 14.76
N ILE A 94 0.19 -10.23 14.25
CA ILE A 94 -0.82 -9.55 15.05
C ILE A 94 -1.79 -10.56 15.68
N VAL A 95 -2.31 -11.51 14.89
CA VAL A 95 -3.24 -12.55 15.37
C VAL A 95 -2.60 -13.42 16.46
N LYS A 96 -1.32 -13.79 16.33
CA LYS A 96 -0.61 -14.57 17.35
C LYS A 96 -0.39 -13.80 18.66
N THR A 97 -0.43 -12.48 18.60
CA THR A 97 -0.14 -11.59 19.72
C THR A 97 -1.38 -10.91 20.29
N LEU A 98 -2.54 -11.03 19.63
CA LEU A 98 -3.83 -10.45 20.02
C LEU A 98 -4.46 -11.16 21.24
N PRO A 99 -5.01 -10.39 22.20
CA PRO A 99 -5.66 -10.93 23.38
C PRO A 99 -6.84 -11.83 23.13
N THR A 100 -6.73 -13.07 23.62
CA THR A 100 -7.88 -13.92 23.92
C THR A 100 -8.22 -13.74 25.40
N ALA A 101 -9.52 -13.71 25.72
CA ALA A 101 -10.10 -13.22 26.98
C ALA A 101 -9.75 -13.99 28.28
N ASP A 102 -8.66 -14.75 28.31
CA ASP A 102 -8.23 -15.55 29.46
C ASP A 102 -7.17 -14.81 30.30
N ASP A 103 -7.30 -14.81 31.63
CA ASP A 103 -6.39 -14.09 32.54
C ASP A 103 -4.93 -14.55 32.45
N LYS A 104 -4.67 -15.82 32.11
CA LYS A 104 -3.29 -16.30 31.89
C LYS A 104 -2.66 -15.69 30.64
N TRP A 105 -3.50 -15.28 29.70
CA TRP A 105 -3.09 -14.73 28.43
C TRP A 105 -2.54 -13.29 28.57
N LEU A 106 -3.04 -12.47 29.50
CA LEU A 106 -2.54 -11.10 29.77
C LEU A 106 -1.03 -11.03 30.12
N SER A 107 -0.51 -12.06 30.78
CA SER A 107 0.94 -12.19 31.04
C SER A 107 1.72 -12.66 29.80
N LYS A 108 1.07 -13.44 28.93
CA LYS A 108 1.61 -13.98 27.68
C LYS A 108 1.63 -12.93 26.57
N SER A 109 0.62 -12.04 26.49
CA SER A 109 0.65 -10.85 25.63
C SER A 109 1.85 -10.01 25.96
N ARG A 110 2.05 -9.63 27.23
CA ARG A 110 3.14 -8.71 27.59
C ARG A 110 4.49 -9.26 27.13
N LYS A 111 4.71 -10.57 27.25
CA LYS A 111 5.90 -11.24 26.69
C LYS A 111 5.93 -11.21 25.16
N ALA A 112 4.80 -11.49 24.51
CA ALA A 112 4.70 -11.46 23.06
C ALA A 112 4.92 -10.03 22.48
N ILE A 113 4.28 -9.01 23.06
CA ILE A 113 4.47 -7.57 22.80
C ILE A 113 5.96 -7.20 22.90
N GLY A 114 6.62 -7.59 23.99
CA GLY A 114 8.06 -7.37 24.16
C GLY A 114 8.92 -8.07 23.11
N SER A 115 8.49 -9.23 22.61
CA SER A 115 9.16 -9.91 21.50
C SER A 115 8.97 -9.19 20.17
N LEU A 116 7.79 -8.63 19.89
CA LEU A 116 7.50 -7.86 18.67
C LEU A 116 8.33 -6.58 18.54
N GLN A 117 8.58 -5.90 19.67
CA GLN A 117 9.47 -4.74 19.70
C GLN A 117 10.90 -5.08 19.26
N ARG A 118 11.32 -6.34 19.44
CA ARG A 118 12.65 -6.84 19.06
C ARG A 118 12.62 -7.67 17.78
N GLU A 119 11.45 -7.83 17.15
CA GLU A 119 11.29 -8.74 16.03
C GLU A 119 11.68 -8.05 14.72
N GLU A 120 12.85 -8.43 14.20
CA GLU A 120 13.40 -7.98 12.92
C GLU A 120 12.41 -8.14 11.74
N LYS A 121 11.52 -9.14 11.81
CA LYS A 121 10.53 -9.42 10.75
C LYS A 121 9.52 -8.29 10.54
N VAL A 122 9.05 -7.63 11.60
CA VAL A 122 8.11 -6.50 11.49
C VAL A 122 8.81 -5.29 10.90
N GLU A 123 10.07 -5.06 11.28
CA GLU A 123 10.89 -3.99 10.72
C GLU A 123 11.20 -4.24 9.23
N ASN A 124 11.59 -5.46 8.87
CA ASN A 124 11.81 -5.85 7.48
C ASN A 124 10.54 -5.69 6.64
N THR A 125 9.39 -6.10 7.19
CA THR A 125 8.09 -5.89 6.55
C THR A 125 7.81 -4.41 6.30
N THR A 126 8.08 -3.55 7.28
CA THR A 126 7.95 -2.10 7.15
C THR A 126 8.83 -1.55 6.03
N LYS A 127 10.10 -1.98 5.96
CA LYS A 127 11.05 -1.56 4.93
C LYS A 127 10.59 -1.98 3.54
N ILE A 128 10.10 -3.21 3.40
CA ILE A 128 9.57 -3.72 2.12
C ILE A 128 8.31 -2.93 1.70
N LEU A 129 7.38 -2.65 2.63
CA LEU A 129 6.19 -1.83 2.34
C LEU A 129 6.57 -0.43 1.86
N ARG A 130 7.53 0.24 2.54
CA ARG A 130 8.04 1.55 2.10
C ARG A 130 8.65 1.50 0.70
N ASN A 131 9.39 0.44 0.38
CA ASN A 131 9.96 0.27 -0.95
C ASN A 131 8.87 0.08 -2.02
N TYR A 132 7.80 -0.66 -1.70
CA TYR A 132 6.64 -0.78 -2.59
C TYR A 132 5.93 0.56 -2.77
N ILE A 133 5.69 1.31 -1.69
CA ILE A 133 5.10 2.66 -1.77
C ILE A 133 5.94 3.55 -2.69
N ALA A 134 7.27 3.56 -2.53
CA ALA A 134 8.16 4.34 -3.38
C ALA A 134 8.09 3.91 -4.86
N THR A 135 8.12 2.60 -5.12
CA THR A 135 8.04 2.03 -6.48
C THR A 135 6.70 2.37 -7.15
N LEU A 136 5.59 2.18 -6.43
CA LEU A 136 4.24 2.45 -6.91
C LEU A 136 4.00 3.95 -7.11
N THR A 137 4.52 4.80 -6.21
CA THR A 137 4.44 6.25 -6.34
C THR A 137 5.24 6.74 -7.53
N PHE A 138 6.48 6.26 -7.70
CA PHE A 138 7.30 6.59 -8.86
C PHE A 138 6.61 6.17 -10.16
N TYR A 139 6.04 4.97 -10.17
CA TYR A 139 5.29 4.48 -11.32
C TYR A 139 4.09 5.39 -11.64
N HIS A 140 3.30 5.76 -10.64
CA HIS A 140 2.16 6.67 -10.80
C HIS A 140 2.60 8.06 -11.29
N THR A 141 3.65 8.64 -10.70
CA THR A 141 4.09 10.00 -11.06
C THR A 141 4.75 10.06 -12.43
N VAL A 142 5.56 9.07 -12.81
CA VAL A 142 6.19 9.02 -14.14
C VAL A 142 5.14 8.76 -15.22
N THR A 143 4.23 7.81 -15.03
CA THR A 143 3.15 7.55 -15.99
C THR A 143 2.18 8.73 -16.08
N SER A 144 1.85 9.38 -14.96
CA SER A 144 0.99 10.58 -14.96
C SER A 144 1.68 11.81 -15.56
N SER A 145 2.99 11.96 -15.38
CA SER A 145 3.75 13.10 -15.95
C SER A 145 4.06 12.91 -17.43
N ALA A 146 4.22 11.66 -17.88
CA ALA A 146 4.32 11.33 -19.30
C ALA A 146 3.02 11.61 -20.09
N MET A 147 1.89 11.83 -19.39
CA MET A 147 0.61 12.23 -19.96
C MET A 147 0.27 13.73 -19.79
N GLN A 148 1.23 14.58 -19.39
CA GLN A 148 1.14 15.97 -19.81
C GLN A 148 1.78 16.07 -21.19
N PRO A 149 1.00 16.08 -22.31
CA PRO A 149 1.55 16.69 -23.50
C PRO A 149 1.96 18.07 -23.03
N LEU A 150 3.24 18.41 -23.19
CA LEU A 150 3.69 19.79 -23.11
C LEU A 150 2.70 20.56 -23.98
N GLN A 151 1.73 21.23 -23.34
CA GLN A 151 0.84 22.14 -24.03
C GLN A 151 1.79 23.22 -24.49
N GLY A 152 2.27 23.04 -25.72
CA GLY A 152 3.00 24.02 -26.46
C GLY A 152 2.09 25.22 -26.58
N LYS A 153 2.15 26.10 -25.58
CA LYS A 153 1.83 27.49 -25.79
C LYS A 153 2.99 28.03 -26.61
N CYS A 154 2.95 27.74 -27.91
CA CYS A 154 3.56 28.60 -28.90
C CYS A 154 2.92 29.97 -28.68
N LEU A 155 3.60 30.83 -27.91
CA LEU A 155 3.23 32.23 -27.74
C LEU A 155 3.55 32.94 -29.06
N ILE A 156 2.70 32.70 -30.07
CA ILE A 156 2.54 33.63 -31.17
C ILE A 156 1.73 34.80 -30.60
N ARG A 157 2.42 35.88 -30.22
CA ARG A 157 1.81 37.21 -30.17
C ARG A 157 2.86 38.23 -30.57
N GLY A 158 2.60 38.82 -31.73
CA GLY A 158 3.58 39.57 -32.49
C GLY A 158 3.98 40.91 -31.88
N ALA A 159 5.06 41.43 -32.44
CA ALA A 159 5.34 42.84 -32.55
C ALA A 159 5.90 43.07 -33.96
N CYS A 160 5.01 43.41 -34.90
CA CYS A 160 5.38 44.38 -35.93
C CYS A 160 5.64 45.68 -35.17
N ASN A 161 6.88 46.16 -35.18
CA ASN A 161 7.15 47.58 -35.04
C ASN A 161 8.01 47.99 -36.23
N SER A 162 7.40 48.84 -37.04
CA SER A 162 8.05 49.66 -38.05
C SER A 162 9.03 50.61 -37.36
N ASP A 163 10.24 50.70 -37.91
CA ASP A 163 10.92 51.96 -38.25
C ASP A 163 11.91 51.66 -39.39
#